data_AF-A0A5B1CES7-F1
#
_entry.id   AF-A0A5B1CES7-F1
#
_cell.length_a   1.000
_cell.length_b   1.000
_cell.length_c   1.000
_cell.angle_alpha   90.00
_cell.angle_beta   90.00
_cell.angle_gamma   90.00
#
_symmetry.space_group_name_H-M   'P 1'
#
loop_
_entity.id
_entity.type
_entity.pdbx_description
1 polymer ?
#
loop_
_entity_poly.entity_id
_entity_poly.type
_entity_poly.pdbx_seq_one_letter_code
_entity_poly.pdbx_strand_id
1 'polypeptide(L)'
;MKIKTKLKMRVPSVRCKEGYTDRSSKPAKVERPGRKPKISRMVALGIKFDEMLRRGEVDNATELARLNHVSQPRMTQILSMALLAPDIQETLLCLPRNERGRAKIHEKLMRPIAAEIDWDRQRELWRALVDRLQIDLPAAGQPADDSEDA
;
A
#
# COMPACT_ATOMS: atom_id res chain seq x y z
N MET A 1 -46.88 -29.75 13.42
CA MET A 1 -47.07 -29.61 11.96
C MET A 1 -45.96 -28.72 11.41
N LYS A 2 -45.24 -29.14 10.35
CA LYS A 2 -44.12 -28.41 9.74
C LYS A 2 -44.62 -27.71 8.48
N ILE A 3 -44.32 -26.42 8.32
CA ILE A 3 -44.52 -25.72 7.06
C ILE A 3 -43.20 -25.06 6.65
N LYS A 4 -42.62 -25.58 5.57
CA LYS A 4 -41.46 -25.04 4.88
C LYS A 4 -41.97 -24.10 3.80
N THR A 5 -41.44 -22.89 3.71
CA THR A 5 -41.71 -22.04 2.54
C THR A 5 -40.40 -21.42 2.06
N LYS A 6 -39.90 -21.96 0.94
CA LYS A 6 -38.77 -21.41 0.17
C LYS A 6 -39.27 -20.19 -0.60
N LEU A 7 -38.74 -19.01 -0.31
CA LEU A 7 -38.92 -17.84 -1.16
C LEU A 7 -37.81 -17.83 -2.22
N LYS A 8 -38.18 -18.07 -3.48
CA LYS A 8 -37.29 -18.08 -4.64
C LYS A 8 -37.52 -16.76 -5.39
N MET A 9 -36.71 -15.75 -5.11
CA MET A 9 -36.79 -14.48 -5.85
C MET A 9 -36.12 -14.63 -7.21
N ARG A 10 -36.92 -14.44 -8.26
CA ARG A 10 -36.55 -14.42 -9.68
C ARG A 10 -36.58 -12.97 -10.12
N VAL A 11 -35.44 -12.41 -10.53
CA VAL A 11 -35.37 -11.03 -11.05
C VAL A 11 -35.62 -11.07 -12.57
N PRO A 12 -36.45 -10.20 -13.15
CA PRO A 12 -36.73 -10.22 -14.58
C PRO A 12 -35.54 -9.65 -15.38
N SER A 13 -35.18 -10.36 -16.45
CA SER A 13 -34.23 -9.92 -17.46
C SER A 13 -34.90 -8.86 -18.35
N VAL A 14 -34.49 -7.60 -18.21
CA VAL A 14 -34.95 -6.52 -19.09
C VAL A 14 -34.25 -6.68 -20.44
N ARG A 15 -35.04 -6.98 -21.47
CA ARG A 15 -34.64 -7.03 -22.87
C ARG A 15 -34.79 -5.63 -23.46
N CYS A 16 -33.68 -4.91 -23.65
CA CYS A 16 -33.62 -3.72 -24.50
C CYS A 16 -32.89 -4.08 -25.80
N LYS A 17 -33.60 -4.01 -26.93
CA LYS A 17 -33.03 -3.90 -28.27
C LYS A 17 -33.61 -2.63 -28.89
N GLU A 18 -32.75 -1.72 -29.34
CA GLU A 18 -32.74 -1.10 -30.68
C GLU A 18 -31.72 0.06 -30.65
N GLY A 19 -30.81 0.13 -31.62
CA GLY A 19 -29.86 1.24 -31.75
C GLY A 19 -28.49 0.80 -32.24
N TYR A 20 -28.42 0.25 -33.45
CA TYR A 20 -27.16 0.08 -34.18
C TYR A 20 -26.75 1.43 -34.77
N THR A 21 -25.75 2.09 -34.15
CA THR A 21 -24.87 3.02 -34.86
C THR A 21 -23.42 2.75 -34.46
N ASP A 22 -22.63 2.49 -35.50
CA ASP A 22 -21.19 2.44 -35.63
C ASP A 22 -20.33 1.63 -34.62
N ARG A 23 -19.80 0.50 -35.11
CA ARG A 23 -18.81 -0.37 -34.45
C ARG A 23 -17.36 0.10 -34.65
N SER A 24 -17.15 1.39 -34.96
CA SER A 24 -15.86 1.93 -35.38
C SER A 24 -15.38 3.08 -34.48
N SER A 25 -15.51 2.94 -33.16
CA SER A 25 -14.61 3.67 -32.26
C SER A 25 -14.10 2.71 -31.19
N LYS A 26 -12.82 2.35 -31.26
CA LYS A 26 -12.10 1.93 -30.05
C LYS A 26 -12.30 3.09 -29.07
N PRO A 27 -12.90 2.91 -27.88
CA PRO A 27 -12.92 4.00 -26.91
C PRO A 27 -11.46 4.38 -26.69
N ALA A 28 -11.12 5.63 -27.00
CA ALA A 28 -9.82 6.19 -26.76
C ALA A 28 -9.42 5.77 -25.35
N LYS A 29 -8.30 5.06 -25.24
CA LYS A 29 -7.84 4.46 -23.99
C LYS A 29 -7.57 5.62 -23.05
N VAL A 30 -8.57 6.02 -22.26
CA VAL A 30 -8.44 7.07 -21.24
C VAL A 30 -7.23 6.64 -20.43
N GLU A 31 -6.14 7.40 -20.57
CA GLU A 31 -4.88 7.09 -19.90
C GLU A 31 -5.16 7.17 -18.41
N ARG A 32 -5.42 5.99 -17.83
CA ARG A 32 -5.72 5.89 -16.42
C ARG A 32 -4.51 6.48 -15.70
N PRO A 33 -4.67 7.48 -14.83
CA PRO A 33 -3.55 8.06 -14.12
C PRO A 33 -2.78 6.92 -13.45
N GLY A 34 -1.45 6.94 -13.59
CA GLY A 34 -0.58 5.84 -13.21
C GLY A 34 -0.90 5.26 -11.82
N ARG A 35 -0.60 3.97 -11.63
CA ARG A 35 -0.94 3.29 -10.38
C ARG A 35 0.07 3.69 -9.30
N LYS A 36 -0.42 4.19 -8.15
CA LYS A 36 0.42 4.37 -6.95
C LYS A 36 1.20 3.08 -6.65
N PRO A 37 2.52 3.15 -6.36
CA PRO A 37 3.32 1.98 -6.02
C PRO A 37 2.66 1.15 -4.92
N LYS A 38 2.82 -0.17 -4.99
CA LYS A 38 2.27 -1.07 -3.95
C LYS A 38 2.90 -0.78 -2.59
N ILE A 39 4.18 -0.41 -2.57
CA ILE A 39 4.91 -0.10 -1.34
C ILE A 39 4.30 1.11 -0.62
N SER A 40 3.93 2.18 -1.34
CA SER A 40 3.27 3.35 -0.75
C SER A 40 1.97 3.00 -0.04
N ARG A 41 1.13 2.13 -0.65
CA ARG A 41 -0.09 1.66 0.01
C ARG A 41 0.23 0.82 1.26
N MET A 42 1.31 0.06 1.21
CA MET A 42 1.70 -0.84 2.28
C MET A 42 2.24 -0.06 3.50
N VAL A 43 3.02 0.99 3.27
CA VAL A 43 3.46 1.94 4.30
C VAL A 43 2.24 2.62 4.93
N ALA A 44 1.33 3.17 4.11
CA ALA A 44 0.12 3.81 4.62
C ALA A 44 -0.75 2.87 5.46
N LEU A 45 -0.88 1.61 5.05
CA LEU A 45 -1.59 0.59 5.84
C LEU A 45 -0.82 0.22 7.11
N GLY A 46 0.50 0.12 7.04
CA GLY A 46 1.36 -0.15 8.19
C GLY A 46 1.16 0.89 9.27
N ILE A 47 1.26 2.18 8.93
CA ILE A 47 1.05 3.30 9.85
C ILE A 47 -0.35 3.21 10.48
N LYS A 48 -1.39 3.05 9.65
CA LYS A 48 -2.78 2.93 10.14
C LYS A 48 -2.94 1.76 11.13
N PHE A 49 -2.40 0.59 10.81
CA PHE A 49 -2.55 -0.59 11.67
C PHE A 49 -1.72 -0.47 12.95
N ASP A 50 -0.54 0.14 12.89
CA ASP A 50 0.25 0.45 14.08
C ASP A 50 -0.50 1.40 15.02
N GLU A 51 -1.13 2.45 14.47
CA GLU A 51 -1.99 3.35 15.25
C GLU A 51 -3.18 2.62 15.90
N MET A 52 -3.84 1.71 15.18
CA MET A 52 -4.94 0.91 15.74
C MET A 52 -4.47 0.03 16.91
N LEU A 53 -3.28 -0.58 16.80
CA LEU A 53 -2.68 -1.37 17.88
C LEU A 53 -2.34 -0.47 19.08
N ARG A 54 -1.75 0.72 18.85
CA ARG A 54 -1.43 1.67 19.92
C ARG A 54 -2.67 2.20 20.63
N ARG A 55 -3.78 2.37 19.91
CA ARG A 55 -5.08 2.79 20.47
C ARG A 55 -5.79 1.65 21.21
N GLY A 56 -5.34 0.41 21.07
CA GLY A 56 -6.00 -0.76 21.65
C GLY A 56 -7.32 -1.12 20.97
N GLU A 57 -7.54 -0.71 19.71
CA GLU A 57 -8.72 -1.11 18.94
C GLU A 57 -8.66 -2.59 18.53
N VAL A 58 -7.45 -3.15 18.46
CA VAL A 58 -7.15 -4.54 18.11
C VAL A 58 -6.01 -5.02 19.00
N ASP A 59 -6.08 -6.25 19.49
CA ASP A 59 -5.14 -6.73 20.51
C ASP A 59 -3.78 -7.10 19.93
N ASN A 60 -3.75 -7.65 18.71
CA ASN A 60 -2.53 -8.19 18.13
C ASN A 60 -2.57 -8.32 16.59
N ALA A 61 -1.39 -8.57 16.02
CA ALA A 61 -1.21 -8.78 14.59
C ALA A 61 -2.00 -9.97 14.02
N THR A 62 -2.27 -11.01 14.83
CA THR A 62 -3.04 -12.18 14.39
C THR A 62 -4.52 -11.83 14.21
N GLU A 63 -5.08 -11.04 15.11
CA GLU A 63 -6.43 -10.52 15.01
C GLU A 63 -6.58 -9.57 13.83
N LEU A 64 -5.64 -8.63 13.66
CA LEU A 64 -5.58 -7.78 12.46
C LEU A 64 -5.57 -8.61 11.17
N ALA A 65 -4.80 -9.70 11.14
CA ALA A 65 -4.72 -10.57 9.96
C ALA A 65 -6.06 -11.25 9.66
N ARG A 66 -6.77 -11.72 10.70
CA ARG A 66 -8.11 -12.31 10.58
C ARG A 66 -9.13 -11.29 10.07
N LEU A 67 -9.14 -10.08 10.64
CA LEU A 67 -10.06 -8.99 10.25
C LEU A 67 -9.86 -8.54 8.80
N ASN A 68 -8.60 -8.51 8.33
CA ASN A 68 -8.26 -8.07 6.98
C ASN A 68 -8.20 -9.23 5.95
N HIS A 69 -8.53 -10.45 6.37
CA HIS A 69 -8.45 -11.67 5.53
C HIS A 69 -7.08 -11.87 4.86
N VAL A 70 -6.01 -11.56 5.58
CA VAL A 70 -4.63 -11.80 5.12
C VAL A 70 -3.95 -12.82 6.02
N SER A 71 -2.89 -13.48 5.52
CA SER A 71 -2.09 -14.35 6.36
C SER A 71 -1.32 -13.54 7.40
N GLN A 72 -1.06 -14.15 8.57
CA GLN A 72 -0.27 -13.52 9.63
C GLN A 72 1.11 -13.05 9.12
N PRO A 73 1.89 -13.84 8.35
CA PRO A 73 3.16 -13.35 7.81
C PRO A 73 3.02 -12.13 6.89
N ARG A 74 1.90 -12.01 6.18
CA ARG A 74 1.62 -10.84 5.35
C ARG A 74 1.27 -9.62 6.20
N MET A 75 0.53 -9.80 7.28
CA MET A 75 0.25 -8.73 8.24
C MET A 75 1.54 -8.23 8.90
N THR A 76 2.40 -9.13 9.37
CA THR A 76 3.71 -8.75 9.92
C THR A 76 4.53 -7.94 8.91
N GLN A 77 4.54 -8.29 7.63
CA GLN A 77 5.23 -7.49 6.59
C GLN A 77 4.66 -6.08 6.44
N ILE A 78 3.34 -5.92 6.56
CA ILE A 78 2.69 -4.62 6.49
C ILE A 78 3.09 -3.78 7.71
N LEU A 79 3.05 -4.37 8.90
CA LEU A 79 3.45 -3.72 10.15
C LEU A 79 4.94 -3.36 10.17
N SER A 80 5.82 -4.20 9.62
CA SER A 80 7.24 -3.87 9.50
C SER A 80 7.49 -2.58 8.70
N MET A 81 6.58 -2.17 7.81
CA MET A 81 6.74 -0.89 7.09
C MET A 81 6.54 0.33 7.98
N ALA A 82 5.86 0.19 9.12
CA ALA A 82 5.70 1.26 10.11
C ALA A 82 6.95 1.47 10.96
N LEU A 83 7.91 0.53 10.94
CA LEU A 83 9.19 0.63 11.67
C LEU A 83 10.26 1.42 10.92
N LEU A 84 9.99 1.77 9.65
CA LEU A 84 10.91 2.59 8.86
C LEU A 84 11.00 4.00 9.44
N ALA A 85 12.15 4.65 9.28
CA ALA A 85 12.34 6.04 9.67
C ALA A 85 11.28 6.95 9.00
N PRO A 86 10.73 7.97 9.70
CA PRO A 86 9.64 8.80 9.19
C PRO A 86 9.93 9.46 7.84
N ASP A 87 11.16 9.94 7.64
CA ASP A 87 11.64 10.53 6.38
C ASP A 87 11.59 9.54 5.20
N ILE A 88 11.94 8.28 5.47
CA ILE A 88 11.84 7.20 4.48
C ILE A 88 10.37 6.89 4.18
N GLN A 89 9.51 6.87 5.20
CA GLN A 89 8.08 6.63 5.01
C GLN A 89 7.43 7.71 4.14
N GLU A 90 7.71 8.99 4.40
CA GLU A 90 7.23 10.11 3.59
C GLU A 90 7.67 9.98 2.14
N THR A 91 8.95 9.69 1.95
CA THR A 91 9.53 9.47 0.62
C THR A 91 8.80 8.36 -0.13
N LEU A 92 8.52 7.23 0.54
CA LEU A 92 7.79 6.10 -0.03
C LEU A 92 6.32 6.44 -0.34
N LEU A 93 5.67 7.28 0.46
CA LEU A 93 4.29 7.73 0.26
C LEU A 93 4.16 8.71 -0.90
N CYS A 94 5.19 9.53 -1.12
CA CYS A 94 5.28 10.57 -2.15
C CYS A 94 5.86 10.07 -3.49
N LEU A 95 6.16 8.78 -3.62
CA LEU A 95 6.68 8.22 -4.87
C LEU A 95 5.75 8.51 -6.08
N PRO A 96 6.35 8.81 -7.26
CA PRO A 96 5.58 9.04 -8.47
C PRO A 96 4.76 7.80 -8.84
N ARG A 97 3.64 8.05 -9.49
CA ARG A 97 2.75 7.01 -9.99
C ARG A 97 3.47 6.23 -11.09
N ASN A 98 3.46 4.89 -11.01
CA ASN A 98 4.04 4.09 -12.08
C ASN A 98 3.10 4.11 -13.29
N GLU A 99 3.60 4.60 -14.41
CA GLU A 99 2.85 4.66 -15.68
C GLU A 99 2.78 3.27 -16.34
N ARG A 100 3.89 2.53 -16.35
CA ARG A 100 3.98 1.14 -16.86
C ARG A 100 5.03 0.33 -16.09
N GLY A 101 4.76 -0.95 -15.85
CA GLY A 101 5.73 -1.88 -15.24
C GLY A 101 5.66 -2.02 -13.72
N ARG A 102 6.65 -2.72 -13.15
CA ARG A 102 6.82 -2.90 -11.71
C ARG A 102 7.56 -1.68 -11.14
N ALA A 103 7.17 -1.23 -9.95
CA ALA A 103 7.88 -0.18 -9.24
C ALA A 103 9.35 -0.60 -9.01
N LYS A 104 10.30 0.32 -9.21
CA LYS A 104 11.73 0.09 -8.93
C LYS A 104 11.93 -0.27 -7.45
N ILE A 105 11.29 0.50 -6.56
CA ILE A 105 11.24 0.22 -5.12
C ILE A 105 10.07 -0.72 -4.83
N HIS A 106 10.38 -1.84 -4.17
CA HIS A 106 9.40 -2.86 -3.82
C HIS A 106 9.71 -3.43 -2.43
N GLU A 107 8.69 -4.08 -1.85
CA GLU A 107 8.68 -4.57 -0.47
C GLU A 107 9.92 -5.37 -0.07
N LYS A 108 10.41 -6.26 -0.94
CA LYS A 108 11.55 -7.13 -0.62
C LYS A 108 12.83 -6.34 -0.30
N LEU A 109 13.01 -5.18 -0.95
CA LEU A 109 14.15 -4.30 -0.69
C LEU A 109 14.03 -3.54 0.62
N MET A 110 12.79 -3.32 1.10
CA MET A 110 12.53 -2.58 2.33
C MET A 110 12.67 -3.46 3.57
N ARG A 111 12.49 -4.78 3.44
CA ARG A 111 12.62 -5.72 4.56
C ARG A 111 13.94 -5.62 5.34
N PRO A 112 15.13 -5.62 4.70
CA PRO A 112 16.37 -5.49 5.46
C PRO A 112 16.51 -4.13 6.13
N ILE A 113 16.00 -3.05 5.52
CA ILE A 113 16.03 -1.71 6.10
C ILE A 113 15.08 -1.66 7.31
N ALA A 114 13.86 -2.16 7.19
CA ALA A 114 12.88 -2.22 8.27
C ALA A 114 13.25 -3.17 9.42
N ALA A 115 14.24 -4.05 9.22
CA ALA A 115 14.75 -4.93 10.26
C ALA A 115 15.82 -4.27 11.13
N GLU A 116 16.39 -3.15 10.67
CA GLU A 116 17.37 -2.37 11.41
C GLU A 116 16.67 -1.52 12.47
N ILE A 117 17.23 -1.48 13.69
CA ILE A 117 16.63 -0.78 14.82
C ILE A 117 17.00 0.71 14.79
N ASP A 118 18.24 1.00 14.39
CA ASP A 118 18.78 2.36 14.31
C ASP A 118 18.34 3.07 13.02
N TRP A 119 17.64 4.21 13.17
CA TRP A 119 17.17 5.01 12.04
C TRP A 119 18.31 5.64 11.23
N ASP A 120 19.44 5.96 11.82
CA ASP A 120 20.59 6.48 11.07
C ASP A 120 21.16 5.41 10.15
N ARG A 121 21.26 4.18 10.67
CA ARG A 121 21.64 3.03 9.85
C ARG A 121 20.61 2.73 8.76
N GLN A 122 19.30 2.88 9.06
CA GLN A 122 18.27 2.76 8.02
C GLN A 122 18.46 3.79 6.89
N ARG A 123 18.78 5.05 7.23
CA ARG A 123 19.02 6.13 6.27
C ARG A 123 20.24 5.86 5.40
N GLU A 124 21.33 5.35 5.98
CA GLU A 124 22.52 4.92 5.23
C GLU A 124 22.17 3.83 4.21
N LEU A 125 21.48 2.77 4.65
CA LEU A 125 21.06 1.66 3.78
C LEU A 125 20.09 2.13 2.69
N TRP A 126 19.20 3.05 3.03
CA TRP A 126 18.28 3.66 2.07
C TRP A 126 19.01 4.47 1.01
N ARG A 127 19.96 5.34 1.39
CA ARG A 127 20.77 6.11 0.44
C ARG A 127 21.56 5.19 -0.50
N ALA A 128 22.21 4.17 0.04
CA ALA A 128 22.94 3.17 -0.76
C ALA A 128 22.00 2.41 -1.72
N LEU A 129 20.77 2.12 -1.29
CA LEU A 129 19.78 1.47 -2.14
C LEU A 129 19.30 2.38 -3.27
N VAL A 130 19.02 3.65 -2.97
CA VAL A 130 18.56 4.65 -3.95
C VAL A 130 19.63 4.88 -5.01
N ASP A 131 20.90 5.04 -4.59
CA ASP A 131 22.06 5.19 -5.48
C ASP A 131 22.21 3.98 -6.40
N ARG A 132 22.18 2.76 -5.84
CA ARG A 132 22.24 1.52 -6.61
C ARG A 132 21.12 1.37 -7.64
N LEU A 133 19.94 1.91 -7.35
CA LEU A 133 18.78 1.87 -8.26
C LEU A 133 18.70 3.08 -9.19
N GLN A 134 19.62 4.04 -9.07
CA GLN A 134 19.67 5.29 -9.84
C GLN A 134 18.29 5.95 -9.90
N ILE A 135 17.67 6.09 -8.74
CA ILE A 135 16.37 6.76 -8.62
C ILE A 135 16.65 8.19 -8.23
N ASP A 136 16.28 9.12 -9.10
CA ASP A 136 16.23 10.53 -8.77
C ASP A 136 15.02 10.77 -7.88
N LEU A 137 15.23 10.69 -6.56
CA LEU A 137 14.23 11.11 -5.59
C LEU A 137 14.51 12.57 -5.24
N PRO A 138 13.46 13.41 -5.13
CA PRO A 138 13.64 14.72 -4.52
C PRO A 138 14.27 14.50 -3.15
N ALA A 139 15.33 15.25 -2.85
CA ALA A 139 16.07 15.14 -1.60
C ALA A 139 15.07 15.06 -0.45
N ALA A 140 14.92 13.85 0.12
CA ALA A 140 14.19 13.68 1.36
C ALA A 140 14.80 14.66 2.35
N GLY A 141 13.93 15.38 3.08
CA GLY A 141 14.29 16.51 3.92
C GLY A 141 15.63 16.28 4.60
N GLN A 142 16.47 17.31 4.55
CA GLN A 142 17.72 17.36 5.31
C GLN A 142 17.50 16.71 6.68
N PRO A 143 18.45 15.89 7.15
CA PRO A 143 18.34 15.31 8.48
C PRO A 143 17.95 16.45 9.42
N ALA A 144 16.81 16.29 10.09
CA ALA A 144 16.55 17.12 11.26
C ALA A 144 17.78 16.92 12.12
N ASP A 145 18.58 17.97 12.19
CA ASP A 145 19.68 18.11 13.10
C ASP A 145 19.00 18.07 14.47
N ASP A 146 18.82 16.86 15.00
CA ASP A 146 18.45 16.62 16.38
C ASP A 146 19.69 16.95 17.23
N SER A 147 20.17 18.18 17.11
CA SER A 147 20.96 18.85 18.13
C SER A 147 20.02 19.09 19.30
N GLU A 148 19.91 18.06 20.13
CA GLU A 148 20.02 18.12 21.58
C GLU A 148 20.10 19.56 22.14
N ASP A 149 18.99 20.07 22.69
CA ASP A 149 19.03 21.09 23.73
C ASP A 149 17.74 21.09 24.59
N ALA A 150 17.92 20.57 25.80
CA ALA A 150 17.37 20.95 27.10
C ALA A 150 15.85 20.85 27.40
#